data_AF-A0A9D3XWZ3-F1
#
_entry.id   AF-A0A9D3XWZ3-F1
#
_cell.length_a   1.000
_cell.length_b   1.000
_cell.length_c   1.000
_cell.angle_alpha   90.00
_cell.angle_beta   90.00
_cell.angle_gamma   90.00
#
_symmetry.space_group_name_H-M   'P 1'
#
loop_
_entity.id
_entity.type
_entity.pdbx_description
1 polymer ?
#
loop_
_entity_poly.entity_id
_entity_poly.type
_entity_poly.pdbx_seq_one_letter_code
_entity_poly.pdbx_strand_id
1 'polypeptide(L)'
;VEDLSKQYEELYLKNKDIDARLFLDNDETLQRNHIECLQLERTPRKNNPDEELNLILPQTPVRAAMNTIQQLMMILNSASDKPSDNLLSYFNNCTVNPKEGILARVENLGNIFKEKFAEAVGQGCAEIGSQRYKLGVRLYYRVMESMLKSEEERLSVHNFSKLLNNNIFHTSLLACAVEVVMATYGRNASQSDGTSTETDLSFPWILNVLDLKAFDFYKVIESFIKAEPSLTREMIKHLERCEHRIMESLAWQSDSSLFDLIKQSKEREGQVDQPEPTCTLNLPLQHNHTAADLYLSPVRSPKKKGSTASLNPTPIIDAQPVLAPQTQKPQKSTSLSLFYKKVYRLAYLRLNTLCLRLLFDHPELEHLIWTLFQHTLQNEYELMKDRHLDQIMMCSMYGICKVKNVDLRFKIIVTAYKELTNTNQETFKRVLIREGQYDSIIVFYNLVFMQKLKTNILQYASNRPPTLSPIPHIPRSPYKFSNSPLRVPAGNNIYISPLKSPYKFSEGMLSPTKMTPRSRILVSIGESFGASEKFQKINQMVGSSDRQLKRSAEVSTAPKPLKRLRFDIEGQDEADGR
;
A
#
# COMPACT_ATOMS: atom_id res chain seq x y z
N VAL A 1 48.00 21.22 7.37
CA VAL A 1 46.87 21.58 6.49
C VAL A 1 47.26 21.30 5.05
N GLU A 2 48.34 21.90 4.54
CA GLU A 2 48.85 21.64 3.18
C GLU A 2 49.11 20.17 2.86
N ASP A 3 49.70 19.42 3.80
CA ASP A 3 49.95 17.99 3.60
C ASP A 3 48.66 17.16 3.43
N LEU A 4 47.61 17.47 4.20
CA LEU A 4 46.29 16.84 4.04
C LEU A 4 45.59 17.28 2.76
N SER A 5 45.76 18.54 2.36
CA SER A 5 45.22 19.07 1.09
C SER A 5 45.82 18.34 -0.10
N LYS A 6 47.14 18.12 -0.08
CA LYS A 6 47.85 17.36 -1.11
C LYS A 6 47.45 15.89 -1.16
N GLN A 7 47.29 15.25 0.00
CA GLN A 7 46.80 13.86 0.07
C GLN A 7 45.38 13.74 -0.49
N TYR A 8 44.50 14.70 -0.21
CA TYR A 8 43.16 14.74 -0.81
C TYR A 8 43.22 14.99 -2.33
N GLU A 9 44.13 15.85 -2.78
CA GLU A 9 44.33 16.17 -4.19
C GLU A 9 44.68 14.95 -5.03
N GLU A 10 45.65 14.16 -4.55
CA GLU A 10 46.02 12.90 -5.18
C GLU A 10 44.82 11.94 -5.26
N LEU A 11 43.93 11.95 -4.27
CA LEU A 11 42.76 11.07 -4.21
C LEU A 11 41.66 11.47 -5.20
N TYR A 12 41.26 12.75 -5.27
CA TYR A 12 40.20 13.16 -6.19
C TYR A 12 40.67 13.10 -7.65
N LEU A 13 41.92 13.45 -7.94
CA LEU A 13 42.50 13.34 -9.28
C LEU A 13 42.53 11.88 -9.75
N LYS A 14 42.91 10.96 -8.85
CA LYS A 14 42.89 9.52 -9.12
C LYS A 14 41.48 9.00 -9.40
N ASN A 15 40.49 9.45 -8.63
CA ASN A 15 39.11 9.01 -8.76
C ASN A 15 38.34 9.74 -9.86
N LYS A 16 38.91 10.81 -10.44
CA LYS A 16 38.24 11.75 -11.35
C LYS A 16 36.95 12.32 -10.73
N ASP A 17 37.00 12.56 -9.44
CA ASP A 17 35.89 13.10 -8.65
C ASP A 17 35.92 14.63 -8.64
N ILE A 18 34.91 15.26 -8.05
CA ILE A 18 34.90 16.71 -7.82
C ILE A 18 35.93 17.10 -6.74
N ASP A 19 36.57 18.25 -6.91
CA ASP A 19 37.43 18.80 -5.86
C ASP A 19 36.56 19.47 -4.79
N ALA A 20 36.26 18.77 -3.71
CA ALA A 20 35.41 19.30 -2.64
C ALA A 20 36.09 20.40 -1.81
N ARG A 21 37.40 20.66 -1.98
CA ARG A 21 38.08 21.79 -1.31
C ARG A 21 37.52 23.12 -1.79
N LEU A 22 37.05 23.18 -3.03
CA LEU A 22 36.45 24.36 -3.65
C LEU A 22 35.18 24.86 -2.92
N PHE A 23 34.54 24.04 -2.08
CA PHE A 23 33.46 24.50 -1.19
C PHE A 23 33.94 25.54 -0.17
N LEU A 24 35.22 25.52 0.23
CA LEU A 24 35.79 26.50 1.15
C LEU A 24 35.94 27.88 0.50
N ASP A 25 36.16 27.90 -0.82
CA ASP A 25 36.37 29.11 -1.62
C ASP A 25 35.08 29.63 -2.27
N ASN A 26 33.94 28.95 -2.05
CA ASN A 26 32.65 29.22 -2.68
C ASN A 26 32.71 29.24 -4.22
N ASP A 27 33.54 28.38 -4.81
CA ASP A 27 33.78 28.34 -6.26
C ASP A 27 32.49 28.22 -7.08
N GLU A 28 32.39 29.00 -8.15
CA GLU A 28 31.20 29.10 -9.00
C GLU A 28 30.80 27.75 -9.62
N THR A 29 31.75 26.84 -9.86
CA THR A 29 31.49 25.51 -10.44
C THR A 29 30.70 24.60 -9.50
N LEU A 30 30.73 24.86 -8.19
CA LEU A 30 29.99 24.10 -7.17
C LEU A 30 28.74 24.82 -6.67
N GLN A 31 28.49 26.06 -7.12
CA GLN A 31 27.29 26.79 -6.76
C GLN A 31 26.07 26.23 -7.50
N ARG A 32 24.93 26.16 -6.80
CA ARG A 32 23.65 25.87 -7.45
C ARG A 32 23.26 27.06 -8.33
N ASN A 33 22.94 26.80 -9.60
CA ASN A 33 22.37 27.80 -10.49
C ASN A 33 21.14 28.47 -9.83
N HIS A 34 21.26 29.75 -9.46
CA HIS A 34 20.25 30.52 -8.72
C HIS A 34 18.86 30.56 -9.39
N ILE A 35 18.77 30.22 -10.68
CA ILE A 35 17.54 30.27 -11.48
C ILE A 35 16.55 29.16 -11.11
N GLU A 36 17.00 27.99 -10.66
CA GLU A 36 16.10 26.88 -10.28
C GLU A 36 15.46 27.06 -8.89
N CYS A 37 16.16 27.74 -7.97
CA CYS A 37 15.67 27.94 -6.60
C CYS A 37 14.43 28.85 -6.56
N LEU A 38 14.36 29.85 -7.43
CA LEU A 38 13.24 30.79 -7.51
C LEU A 38 11.95 30.18 -8.09
N GLN A 39 12.03 29.06 -8.81
CA GLN A 39 10.84 28.37 -9.33
C GLN A 39 10.15 27.51 -8.26
N LEU A 40 10.90 26.99 -7.28
CA LEU A 40 10.38 26.23 -6.14
C LEU A 40 9.66 27.12 -5.09
N GLU A 41 9.89 28.43 -5.10
CA GLU A 41 9.31 29.38 -4.14
C GLU A 41 7.95 29.97 -4.56
N ARG A 42 7.45 29.68 -5.77
CA ARG A 42 6.13 30.19 -6.21
C ARG A 42 4.98 29.37 -5.66
N THR A 43 4.69 29.56 -4.37
CA THR A 43 3.33 29.33 -3.85
C THR A 43 2.42 30.49 -4.25
N PRO A 44 1.11 30.27 -4.52
CA PRO A 44 0.21 31.34 -4.94
C PRO A 44 0.09 32.38 -3.82
N ARG A 45 0.49 33.63 -4.09
CA ARG A 45 0.29 34.75 -3.15
C ARG A 45 -1.21 34.97 -2.96
N LYS A 46 -1.70 34.77 -1.72
CA LYS A 46 -2.97 35.37 -1.29
C LYS A 46 -2.70 36.85 -1.01
N ASN A 47 -3.45 37.72 -1.67
CA ASN A 47 -3.46 39.16 -1.40
C ASN A 47 -4.08 39.40 -0.03
N ASN A 48 -3.28 39.55 1.03
CA ASN A 48 -3.66 40.25 2.26
C ASN A 48 -2.38 40.79 2.94
N PRO A 49 -2.28 42.09 3.28
CA PRO A 49 -1.04 42.69 3.78
C PRO A 49 -0.72 42.46 5.27
N ASP A 50 -1.64 41.91 6.08
CA ASP A 50 -1.57 42.00 7.55
C ASP A 50 -1.41 40.66 8.32
N GLU A 51 -0.98 39.58 7.67
CA GLU A 51 -0.51 38.38 8.40
C GLU A 51 1.01 38.29 8.28
N GLU A 52 1.73 38.54 9.40
CA GLU A 52 3.13 38.14 9.56
C GLU A 52 3.22 36.63 9.29
N LEU A 53 3.61 36.31 8.05
CA LEU A 53 3.90 34.96 7.61
C LEU A 53 5.08 34.45 8.42
N ASN A 54 4.82 33.53 9.35
CA ASN A 54 5.83 32.58 9.80
C ASN A 54 6.24 31.74 8.57
N LEU A 55 7.16 32.27 7.76
CA LEU A 55 7.83 31.56 6.68
C LEU A 55 8.56 30.38 7.32
N ILE A 56 7.98 29.19 7.24
CA ILE A 56 8.68 27.96 7.62
C ILE A 56 9.80 27.80 6.58
N LEU A 57 11.03 28.19 6.94
CA LEU A 57 12.19 27.95 6.10
C LEU A 57 12.25 26.45 5.74
N PRO A 58 12.52 26.10 4.47
CA PRO A 58 12.76 24.71 4.11
C PRO A 58 13.92 24.17 4.95
N GLN A 59 13.73 22.99 5.55
CA GLN A 59 14.76 22.36 6.37
C GLN A 59 15.94 21.95 5.51
N THR A 60 17.17 22.12 6.01
CA THR A 60 18.35 21.56 5.35
C THR A 60 18.25 20.03 5.30
N PRO A 61 18.86 19.35 4.31
CA PRO A 61 18.77 17.90 4.17
C PRO A 61 19.18 17.13 5.44
N VAL A 62 20.24 17.58 6.12
CA VAL A 62 20.69 16.98 7.39
C VAL A 62 19.67 17.18 8.50
N ARG A 63 19.06 18.37 8.61
CA ARG A 63 18.03 18.63 9.63
C ARG A 63 16.77 17.81 9.38
N ALA A 64 16.36 17.67 8.13
CA ALA A 64 15.23 16.81 7.74
C ALA A 64 15.51 15.35 8.13
N ALA A 65 16.72 14.84 7.84
CA ALA A 65 17.17 13.51 8.23
C ALA A 65 17.07 13.29 9.75
N MET A 66 17.67 14.20 10.52
CA MET A 66 17.71 14.10 11.97
C MET A 66 16.32 14.13 12.58
N ASN A 67 15.41 14.95 12.04
CA ASN A 67 14.01 15.00 12.49
C ASN A 67 13.28 13.67 12.23
N THR A 68 13.45 13.06 11.06
CA THR A 68 12.83 11.76 10.75
C THR A 68 13.38 10.63 11.63
N ILE A 69 14.67 10.68 11.94
CA ILE A 69 15.33 9.72 12.85
C ILE A 69 14.80 9.90 14.28
N GLN A 70 14.68 11.14 14.76
CA GLN A 70 14.13 11.43 16.08
C GLN A 70 12.68 10.95 16.21
N GLN A 71 11.86 11.11 15.17
CA GLN A 71 10.49 10.59 15.14
C GLN A 71 10.47 9.06 15.27
N LEU A 72 11.33 8.34 14.52
CA LEU A 72 11.46 6.89 14.67
C LEU A 72 11.90 6.50 16.09
N MET A 73 12.86 7.21 16.66
CA MET A 73 13.32 6.97 18.03
C MET A 73 12.20 7.18 19.05
N MET A 74 11.39 8.23 18.91
CA MET A 74 10.22 8.45 19.76
C MET A 74 9.21 7.29 19.71
N ILE A 75 8.98 6.71 18.53
CA ILE A 75 8.12 5.53 18.36
C ILE A 75 8.68 4.33 19.13
N LEU A 76 10.00 4.17 19.13
CA LEU A 76 10.70 3.02 19.71
C LEU A 76 11.17 3.21 21.15
N ASN A 77 11.00 4.40 21.74
CA ASN A 77 11.47 4.71 23.10
C ASN A 77 10.87 3.80 24.19
N SER A 78 9.65 3.31 23.98
CA SER A 78 8.99 2.37 24.90
C SER A 78 9.15 0.90 24.52
N ALA A 79 9.82 0.60 23.39
CA ALA A 79 9.99 -0.75 22.89
C ALA A 79 11.30 -1.38 23.36
N SER A 80 11.22 -2.61 23.86
CA SER A 80 12.37 -3.40 24.30
C SER A 80 12.97 -4.20 23.15
N ASP A 81 14.26 -4.55 23.30
CA ASP A 81 14.98 -5.49 22.43
C ASP A 81 14.54 -6.96 22.63
N LYS A 82 13.69 -7.21 23.62
CA LYS A 82 13.15 -8.52 23.97
C LYS A 82 11.62 -8.53 23.85
N PRO A 83 11.00 -9.70 23.64
CA PRO A 83 9.55 -9.88 23.74
C PRO A 83 9.00 -9.31 25.05
N SER A 84 7.84 -8.66 24.99
CA SER A 84 7.08 -8.26 26.19
C SER A 84 6.45 -9.46 26.88
N ASP A 85 6.02 -9.30 28.13
CA ASP A 85 5.30 -10.36 28.86
C ASP A 85 3.99 -10.75 28.17
N ASN A 86 3.29 -9.80 27.53
CA ASN A 86 2.12 -10.07 26.71
C ASN A 86 2.47 -10.96 25.51
N LEU A 87 3.58 -10.67 24.82
CA LEU A 87 4.01 -11.46 23.68
C LEU A 87 4.42 -12.87 24.09
N LEU A 88 5.10 -13.01 25.25
CA LEU A 88 5.42 -14.30 25.85
C LEU A 88 4.16 -15.09 26.22
N SER A 89 3.09 -14.43 26.68
CA SER A 89 1.79 -15.07 26.93
C SER A 89 1.21 -15.68 25.65
N TYR A 90 1.21 -14.96 24.52
CA TYR A 90 0.78 -15.53 23.23
C TYR A 90 1.64 -16.73 22.80
N PHE A 91 2.95 -16.70 23.06
CA PHE A 91 3.84 -17.83 22.73
C PHE A 91 3.50 -19.07 23.56
N ASN A 92 3.25 -18.89 24.85
CA ASN A 92 2.89 -19.99 25.75
C ASN A 92 1.50 -20.59 25.44
N ASN A 93 0.59 -19.79 24.88
CA ASN A 93 -0.75 -20.23 24.46
C ASN A 93 -0.76 -20.98 23.11
N CYS A 94 0.39 -21.11 22.44
CA CYS A 94 0.51 -21.86 21.19
C CYS A 94 0.64 -23.36 21.45
N THR A 95 -0.01 -24.18 20.61
CA THR A 95 0.14 -25.65 20.63
C THR A 95 1.60 -26.09 20.52
N VAL A 96 2.36 -25.45 19.63
CA VAL A 96 3.82 -25.54 19.56
C VAL A 96 4.36 -24.18 19.97
N ASN A 97 5.09 -24.11 21.08
CA ASN A 97 5.64 -22.87 21.61
C ASN A 97 6.72 -22.32 20.67
N PRO A 98 6.53 -21.13 20.06
CA PRO A 98 7.43 -20.60 19.03
C PRO A 98 8.62 -19.82 19.62
N LYS A 99 8.70 -19.63 20.94
CA LYS A 99 9.64 -18.71 21.60
C LYS A 99 11.09 -18.92 21.18
N GLU A 100 11.59 -20.14 21.30
CA GLU A 100 12.99 -20.47 20.99
C GLU A 100 13.28 -20.27 19.50
N GLY A 101 12.39 -20.73 18.62
CA GLY A 101 12.52 -20.54 17.18
C GLY A 101 12.50 -19.06 16.76
N ILE A 102 11.71 -18.22 17.43
CA ILE A 102 11.67 -16.78 17.18
C ILE A 102 12.96 -16.11 17.63
N LEU A 103 13.46 -16.42 18.84
CA LEU A 103 14.68 -15.82 19.38
C LEU A 103 15.91 -16.20 18.55
N ALA A 104 16.06 -17.50 18.23
CA ALA A 104 17.14 -18.00 17.39
C ALA A 104 17.12 -17.38 15.98
N ARG A 105 15.93 -17.17 15.40
CA ARG A 105 15.79 -16.49 14.11
C ARG A 105 16.26 -15.04 14.16
N VAL A 106 15.87 -14.29 15.19
CA VAL A 106 16.27 -12.89 15.36
C VAL A 106 17.78 -12.77 15.52
N GLU A 107 18.42 -13.70 16.25
CA GLU A 107 19.87 -13.74 16.39
C GLU A 107 20.57 -14.07 15.07
N ASN A 108 20.16 -15.17 14.41
CA ASN A 108 20.77 -15.61 13.16
C ASN A 108 20.68 -14.55 12.05
N LEU A 109 19.47 -14.00 11.82
CA LEU A 109 19.28 -12.94 10.82
C LEU A 109 20.02 -11.65 11.19
N GLY A 110 20.27 -11.40 12.48
CA GLY A 110 21.06 -10.27 12.95
C GLY A 110 22.53 -10.39 12.58
N ASN A 111 23.10 -11.59 12.67
CA ASN A 111 24.48 -11.87 12.25
C ASN A 111 24.64 -11.68 10.73
N ILE A 112 23.72 -12.26 9.94
CA ILE A 112 23.71 -12.11 8.48
C ILE A 112 23.57 -10.63 8.08
N PHE A 113 22.65 -9.91 8.72
CA PHE A 113 22.47 -8.49 8.45
C PHE A 113 23.72 -7.68 8.77
N LYS A 114 24.36 -7.92 9.93
CA LYS A 114 25.57 -7.21 10.35
C LYS A 114 26.70 -7.39 9.33
N GLU A 115 26.92 -8.62 8.89
CA GLU A 115 27.94 -8.96 7.90
C GLU A 115 27.65 -8.28 6.55
N LYS A 116 26.44 -8.45 6.01
CA LYS A 116 26.04 -7.85 4.73
C LYS A 116 26.05 -6.32 4.76
N PHE A 117 25.69 -5.72 5.90
CA PHE A 117 25.79 -4.27 6.09
C PHE A 117 27.25 -3.80 6.08
N ALA A 118 28.14 -4.52 6.75
CA ALA A 118 29.57 -4.19 6.80
C ALA A 118 30.25 -4.37 5.42
N GLU A 119 29.86 -5.40 4.66
CA GLU A 119 30.30 -5.58 3.26
C GLU A 119 29.87 -4.40 2.38
N ALA A 120 28.65 -3.90 2.57
CA ALA A 120 28.08 -2.86 1.73
C ALA A 120 28.63 -1.47 2.09
N VAL A 121 28.69 -1.12 3.39
CA VAL A 121 29.04 0.24 3.85
C VAL A 121 30.52 0.39 4.18
N GLY A 122 31.20 -0.72 4.47
CA GLY A 122 32.59 -0.75 4.93
C GLY A 122 32.73 -1.47 6.27
N GLN A 123 33.81 -2.23 6.41
CA GLN A 123 34.02 -3.12 7.55
C GLN A 123 34.03 -2.39 8.91
N GLY A 124 34.47 -1.12 8.93
CA GLY A 124 34.43 -0.28 10.14
C GLY A 124 33.03 0.12 10.61
N CYS A 125 31.99 -0.14 9.81
CA CYS A 125 30.61 0.26 10.10
C CYS A 125 29.73 -0.89 10.62
N ALA A 126 30.31 -2.06 10.95
CA ALA A 126 29.56 -3.23 11.41
C ALA A 126 28.70 -2.96 12.67
N GLU A 127 29.22 -2.18 13.63
CA GLU A 127 28.47 -1.81 14.84
C GLU A 127 27.30 -0.87 14.55
N ILE A 128 27.43 -0.01 13.53
CA ILE A 128 26.31 0.81 13.05
C ILE A 128 25.21 -0.09 12.51
N GLY A 129 25.57 -1.11 11.72
CA GLY A 129 24.64 -2.15 11.25
C GLY A 129 23.93 -2.86 12.40
N SER A 130 24.66 -3.25 13.46
CA SER A 130 24.07 -3.87 14.64
C SER A 130 23.05 -2.96 15.34
N GLN A 131 23.35 -1.67 15.49
CA GLN A 131 22.42 -0.70 16.06
C GLN A 131 21.16 -0.52 15.21
N ARG A 132 21.30 -0.46 13.87
CA ARG A 132 20.18 -0.37 12.93
C ARG A 132 19.27 -1.59 13.05
N TYR A 133 19.86 -2.79 13.05
CA TYR A 133 19.13 -4.04 13.19
C TYR A 133 18.37 -4.11 14.51
N LYS A 134 19.02 -3.69 15.61
CA LYS A 134 18.41 -3.65 16.96
C LYS A 134 17.15 -2.78 17.00
N LEU A 135 17.14 -1.62 16.34
CA LEU A 135 15.93 -0.80 16.19
C LEU A 135 14.84 -1.53 15.39
N GLY A 136 15.24 -2.26 14.35
CA GLY A 136 14.33 -3.11 13.57
C GLY A 136 13.69 -4.21 14.42
N VAL A 137 14.46 -4.85 15.31
CA VAL A 137 13.98 -5.87 16.24
C VAL A 137 12.95 -5.31 17.24
N ARG A 138 13.20 -4.11 17.78
CA ARG A 138 12.23 -3.41 18.65
C ARG A 138 10.90 -3.19 17.93
N LEU A 139 10.96 -2.66 16.70
CA LEU A 139 9.78 -2.41 15.88
C LEU A 139 9.07 -3.72 15.52
N TYR A 140 9.82 -4.76 15.20
CA TYR A 140 9.30 -6.09 14.89
C TYR A 140 8.47 -6.69 16.03
N TYR A 141 8.98 -6.72 17.26
CA TYR A 141 8.23 -7.27 18.40
C TYR A 141 6.99 -6.42 18.72
N ARG A 142 7.12 -5.10 18.66
CA ARG A 142 6.02 -4.17 18.88
C ARG A 142 4.88 -4.37 17.88
N VAL A 143 5.20 -4.43 16.59
CA VAL A 143 4.21 -4.65 15.52
C VAL A 143 3.60 -6.04 15.62
N MET A 144 4.40 -7.07 15.94
CA MET A 144 3.89 -8.42 16.15
C MET A 144 2.84 -8.46 17.27
N GLU A 145 3.13 -7.82 18.42
CA GLU A 145 2.17 -7.76 19.53
C GLU A 145 0.87 -7.07 19.11
N SER A 146 0.97 -5.95 18.40
CA SER A 146 -0.22 -5.24 17.89
C SER A 146 -1.02 -6.09 16.90
N MET A 147 -0.35 -6.81 15.98
CA MET A 147 -1.01 -7.69 15.03
C MET A 147 -1.73 -8.85 15.73
N LEU A 148 -1.12 -9.47 16.75
CA LEU A 148 -1.75 -10.55 17.51
C LEU A 148 -2.95 -10.09 18.32
N LYS A 149 -2.87 -8.89 18.94
CA LYS A 149 -4.02 -8.27 19.62
C LYS A 149 -5.20 -8.05 18.68
N SER A 150 -4.94 -7.47 17.50
CA SER A 150 -5.99 -7.28 16.50
C SER A 150 -6.55 -8.60 15.95
N GLU A 151 -5.73 -9.65 15.82
CA GLU A 151 -6.20 -10.98 15.40
C GLU A 151 -7.02 -11.69 16.49
N GLU A 152 -6.65 -11.53 17.76
CA GLU A 152 -7.40 -12.04 18.91
C GLU A 152 -8.78 -11.40 18.99
N GLU A 153 -8.86 -10.07 18.86
CA GLU A 153 -10.12 -9.34 18.79
C GLU A 153 -10.99 -9.80 17.61
N ARG A 154 -10.38 -10.01 16.43
CA ARG A 154 -11.07 -10.39 15.20
C ARG A 154 -11.61 -11.82 15.23
N LEU A 155 -10.81 -12.76 15.72
CA LEU A 155 -11.12 -14.20 15.67
C LEU A 155 -11.70 -14.75 16.97
N SER A 156 -11.58 -14.02 18.08
CA SER A 156 -11.91 -14.50 19.43
C SER A 156 -11.20 -15.82 19.77
N VAL A 157 -9.95 -15.95 19.35
CA VAL A 157 -9.08 -17.12 19.56
C VAL A 157 -7.73 -16.66 20.12
N HIS A 158 -7.20 -17.41 21.08
CA HIS A 158 -5.91 -17.11 21.73
C HIS A 158 -4.73 -17.93 21.17
N ASN A 159 -5.00 -18.97 20.37
CA ASN A 159 -3.98 -19.86 19.81
C ASN A 159 -3.63 -19.48 18.35
N PHE A 160 -2.44 -18.93 18.18
CA PHE A 160 -1.88 -18.54 16.88
C PHE A 160 -0.73 -19.43 16.41
N SER A 161 -0.65 -20.67 16.91
CA SER A 161 0.52 -21.55 16.71
C SER A 161 0.91 -21.73 15.24
N LYS A 162 -0.03 -21.88 14.32
CA LYS A 162 0.29 -21.99 12.88
C LYS A 162 0.94 -20.73 12.29
N LEU A 163 0.52 -19.55 12.75
CA LEU A 163 1.08 -18.28 12.27
C LEU A 163 2.45 -18.04 12.90
N LEU A 164 2.57 -18.23 14.22
CA LEU A 164 3.80 -17.95 14.96
C LEU A 164 4.90 -19.01 14.77
N ASN A 165 4.58 -20.17 14.20
CA ASN A 165 5.59 -21.13 13.74
C ASN A 165 5.87 -21.00 12.24
N ASN A 166 5.32 -19.99 11.54
CA ASN A 166 5.61 -19.76 10.13
C ASN A 166 6.87 -18.90 9.97
N ASN A 167 7.96 -19.52 9.49
CA ASN A 167 9.24 -18.82 9.28
C ASN A 167 9.12 -17.61 8.36
N ILE A 168 8.39 -17.75 7.24
CA ILE A 168 8.25 -16.70 6.22
C ILE A 168 7.53 -15.49 6.80
N PHE A 169 6.46 -15.71 7.60
CA PHE A 169 5.77 -14.60 8.29
C PHE A 169 6.73 -13.77 9.15
N HIS A 170 7.55 -14.44 9.95
CA HIS A 170 8.50 -13.76 10.83
C HIS A 170 9.62 -13.05 10.06
N THR A 171 10.21 -13.71 9.05
CA THR A 171 11.24 -13.09 8.21
C THR A 171 10.69 -11.88 7.48
N SER A 172 9.48 -11.94 6.91
CA SER A 172 8.83 -10.80 6.27
C SER A 172 8.52 -9.67 7.24
N LEU A 173 8.00 -9.97 8.44
CA LEU A 173 7.68 -8.95 9.43
C LEU A 173 8.93 -8.23 9.92
N LEU A 174 10.01 -8.98 10.15
CA LEU A 174 11.31 -8.43 10.52
C LEU A 174 11.94 -7.63 9.39
N ALA A 175 11.91 -8.14 8.16
CA ALA A 175 12.38 -7.43 6.97
C ALA A 175 11.65 -6.08 6.82
N CYS A 176 10.33 -6.05 7.02
CA CYS A 176 9.54 -4.82 6.92
C CYS A 176 9.92 -3.82 8.02
N ALA A 177 10.13 -4.29 9.25
CA ALA A 177 10.59 -3.46 10.35
C ALA A 177 11.99 -2.88 10.09
N VAL A 178 12.93 -3.70 9.61
CA VAL A 178 14.29 -3.26 9.25
C VAL A 178 14.25 -2.30 8.06
N GLU A 179 13.41 -2.53 7.05
CA GLU A 179 13.25 -1.63 5.90
C GLU A 179 12.81 -0.23 6.35
N VAL A 180 11.87 -0.11 7.30
CA VAL A 180 11.48 1.20 7.86
C VAL A 180 12.68 1.90 8.48
N VAL A 181 13.48 1.18 9.28
CA VAL A 181 14.69 1.74 9.87
C VAL A 181 15.66 2.17 8.77
N MET A 182 15.98 1.29 7.84
CA MET A 182 16.94 1.56 6.75
C MET A 182 16.51 2.75 5.90
N ALA A 183 15.24 2.83 5.53
CA ALA A 183 14.70 3.95 4.77
C ALA A 183 14.78 5.29 5.52
N THR A 184 14.59 5.29 6.85
CA THR A 184 14.70 6.53 7.65
C THR A 184 16.12 7.08 7.71
N TYR A 185 17.13 6.21 7.58
CA TYR A 185 18.54 6.60 7.57
C TYR A 185 19.11 6.78 6.16
N GLY A 186 18.57 6.11 5.14
CA GLY A 186 19.10 6.13 3.77
C GLY A 186 18.58 7.26 2.87
N ARG A 187 17.38 7.81 3.13
CA ARG A 187 16.65 8.68 2.18
C ARG A 187 17.29 10.03 1.82
N ASN A 188 18.40 10.42 2.46
CA ASN A 188 19.05 11.72 2.22
C ASN A 188 20.39 11.62 1.47
N ALA A 189 20.86 10.42 1.12
CA ALA A 189 22.02 10.25 0.24
C ALA A 189 21.62 10.29 -1.25
N SER A 190 20.48 9.70 -1.62
CA SER A 190 20.10 9.40 -3.00
C SER A 190 19.36 10.53 -3.77
N GLN A 191 19.65 11.80 -3.48
CA GLN A 191 19.20 12.93 -4.34
C GLN A 191 20.34 13.52 -5.16
N SER A 192 21.53 12.89 -5.17
CA SER A 192 22.63 13.30 -6.03
C SER A 192 22.68 12.47 -7.31
N ASP A 193 22.87 13.15 -8.43
CA ASP A 193 22.92 12.61 -9.77
C ASP A 193 24.07 11.58 -9.95
N GLY A 194 23.69 10.31 -10.11
CA GLY A 194 24.18 9.43 -11.17
C GLY A 194 25.67 9.12 -11.36
N THR A 195 26.59 9.48 -10.44
CA THR A 195 28.03 9.35 -10.75
C THR A 195 28.94 8.75 -9.67
N SER A 196 28.45 8.45 -8.47
CA SER A 196 29.23 7.68 -7.49
C SER A 196 28.72 6.24 -7.41
N THR A 197 29.62 5.29 -7.19
CA THR A 197 29.32 3.90 -6.83
C THR A 197 28.73 3.87 -5.40
N GLU A 198 27.57 4.50 -5.22
CA GLU A 198 26.88 4.55 -3.94
C GLU A 198 26.33 3.16 -3.59
N THR A 199 26.69 2.69 -2.40
CA THR A 199 26.09 1.51 -1.78
C THR A 199 24.61 1.75 -1.55
N ASP A 200 23.77 1.42 -2.53
CA ASP A 200 22.33 1.57 -2.39
C ASP A 200 21.76 0.50 -1.44
N LEU A 201 21.60 0.89 -0.17
CA LEU A 201 20.94 0.08 0.86
C LEU A 201 19.40 0.19 0.79
N SER A 202 18.85 0.84 -0.24
CA SER A 202 17.41 0.94 -0.40
C SER A 202 16.78 -0.41 -0.77
N PHE A 203 15.48 -0.54 -0.53
CA PHE A 203 14.70 -1.66 -1.06
C PHE A 203 15.08 -1.94 -2.54
N PRO A 204 15.26 -3.20 -2.98
CA PRO A 204 14.99 -4.45 -2.29
C PRO A 204 16.22 -5.03 -1.57
N TRP A 205 17.24 -4.24 -1.21
CA TRP A 205 18.47 -4.74 -0.58
C TRP A 205 18.19 -5.69 0.61
N ILE A 206 17.24 -5.31 1.48
CA ILE A 206 16.86 -6.14 2.63
C ILE A 206 16.30 -7.52 2.26
N LEU A 207 15.67 -7.66 1.08
CA LEU A 207 15.16 -8.94 0.59
C LEU A 207 16.31 -9.90 0.26
N ASN A 208 17.36 -9.37 -0.36
CA ASN A 208 18.56 -10.14 -0.69
C ASN A 208 19.32 -10.56 0.57
N VAL A 209 19.43 -9.65 1.55
CA VAL A 209 20.11 -9.91 2.83
C VAL A 209 19.46 -11.06 3.60
N LEU A 210 18.12 -11.10 3.60
CA LEU A 210 17.36 -12.07 4.39
C LEU A 210 16.88 -13.28 3.59
N ASP A 211 17.34 -13.42 2.33
CA ASP A 211 16.88 -14.43 1.37
C ASP A 211 15.34 -14.57 1.33
N LEU A 212 14.67 -13.42 1.21
CA LEU A 212 13.22 -13.31 1.27
C LEU A 212 12.64 -12.97 -0.10
N LYS A 213 11.70 -13.77 -0.59
CA LYS A 213 11.01 -13.48 -1.84
C LYS A 213 10.10 -12.26 -1.71
N ALA A 214 10.11 -11.41 -2.75
CA ALA A 214 9.32 -10.17 -2.79
C ALA A 214 7.81 -10.41 -2.62
N PHE A 215 7.28 -11.47 -3.23
CA PHE A 215 5.86 -11.84 -3.10
C PHE A 215 5.47 -12.21 -1.66
N ASP A 216 6.41 -12.79 -0.89
CA ASP A 216 6.18 -13.08 0.52
C ASP A 216 6.23 -11.81 1.36
N PHE A 217 7.23 -10.95 1.16
CA PHE A 217 7.31 -9.64 1.82
C PHE A 217 6.03 -8.81 1.61
N TYR A 218 5.50 -8.76 0.38
CA TYR A 218 4.27 -8.03 0.05
C TYR A 218 3.10 -8.34 0.99
N LYS A 219 2.95 -9.60 1.43
CA LYS A 219 1.83 -10.06 2.26
C LYS A 219 1.78 -9.37 3.62
N VAL A 220 2.89 -8.81 4.12
CA VAL A 220 2.93 -8.16 5.44
C VAL A 220 2.67 -6.65 5.40
N ILE A 221 2.95 -5.96 4.28
CA ILE A 221 3.05 -4.50 4.21
C ILE A 221 1.77 -3.80 4.71
N GLU A 222 0.60 -4.14 4.17
CA GLU A 222 -0.65 -3.48 4.54
C GLU A 222 -1.00 -3.72 6.02
N SER A 223 -0.73 -4.92 6.54
CA SER A 223 -1.00 -5.22 7.96
C SER A 223 0.00 -4.54 8.89
N PHE A 224 1.25 -4.41 8.47
CA PHE A 224 2.28 -3.67 9.18
C PHE A 224 1.87 -2.20 9.36
N ILE A 225 1.45 -1.54 8.26
CA ILE A 225 1.02 -0.14 8.31
C ILE A 225 -0.22 0.03 9.21
N LYS A 226 -1.16 -0.93 9.19
CA LYS A 226 -2.34 -0.89 10.06
C LYS A 226 -1.99 -1.09 11.55
N ALA A 227 -1.00 -1.93 11.83
CA ALA A 227 -0.59 -2.28 13.19
C ALA A 227 0.30 -1.21 13.86
N GLU A 228 0.99 -0.36 13.09
CA GLU A 228 1.77 0.76 13.63
C GLU A 228 1.18 2.12 13.20
N PRO A 229 0.20 2.67 13.94
CA PRO A 229 -0.43 3.95 13.61
C PRO A 229 0.50 5.15 13.82
N SER A 230 1.64 4.98 14.51
CA SER A 230 2.60 6.06 14.73
C SER A 230 3.60 6.28 13.58
N LEU A 231 3.56 5.42 12.55
CA LEU A 231 4.38 5.61 11.35
C LEU A 231 4.14 6.99 10.73
N THR A 232 5.23 7.66 10.35
CA THR A 232 5.15 8.95 9.68
C THR A 232 4.59 8.78 8.27
N ARG A 233 4.06 9.86 7.69
CA ARG A 233 3.53 9.84 6.32
C ARG A 233 4.61 9.43 5.32
N GLU A 234 5.85 9.83 5.56
CA GLU A 234 7.00 9.54 4.71
C GLU A 234 7.39 8.06 4.78
N MET A 235 7.31 7.43 5.96
CA MET A 235 7.48 5.98 6.14
C MET A 235 6.37 5.19 5.45
N ILE A 236 5.11 5.62 5.59
CA ILE A 236 3.96 4.97 4.94
C ILE A 236 4.12 5.04 3.41
N LYS A 237 4.42 6.23 2.87
CA LYS A 237 4.69 6.41 1.43
C LYS A 237 5.83 5.54 0.93
N HIS A 238 6.87 5.34 1.74
CA HIS A 238 7.98 4.45 1.42
C HIS A 238 7.54 2.99 1.32
N LEU A 239 6.77 2.51 2.30
CA LEU A 239 6.23 1.14 2.27
C LEU A 239 5.24 0.93 1.11
N GLU A 240 4.38 1.91 0.82
CA GLU A 240 3.52 1.90 -0.38
C GLU A 240 4.36 1.84 -1.66
N ARG A 241 5.50 2.55 -1.72
CA ARG A 241 6.41 2.47 -2.87
C ARG A 241 7.05 1.08 -2.98
N CYS A 242 7.47 0.47 -1.88
CA CYS A 242 7.97 -0.91 -1.86
C CYS A 242 6.90 -1.87 -2.39
N GLU A 243 5.65 -1.74 -1.92
CA GLU A 243 4.51 -2.53 -2.40
C GLU A 243 4.31 -2.38 -3.91
N HIS A 244 4.36 -1.15 -4.44
CA HIS A 244 4.27 -0.90 -5.88
C HIS A 244 5.44 -1.54 -6.65
N ARG A 245 6.67 -1.48 -6.14
CA ARG A 245 7.85 -2.12 -6.78
C ARG A 245 7.71 -3.63 -6.88
N ILE A 246 7.11 -4.23 -5.86
CA ILE A 246 6.82 -5.67 -5.86
C ILE A 246 5.79 -6.01 -6.93
N MET A 247 4.68 -5.26 -6.95
CA MET A 247 3.59 -5.50 -7.91
C MET A 247 3.98 -5.21 -9.37
N GLU A 248 4.91 -4.27 -9.60
CA GLU A 248 5.31 -3.89 -10.95
C GLU A 248 6.41 -4.77 -11.54
N SER A 249 7.26 -5.42 -10.73
CA SER A 249 8.36 -6.24 -11.26
C SER A 249 8.84 -7.36 -10.32
N LEU A 250 9.11 -7.08 -9.04
CA LEU A 250 9.85 -8.04 -8.21
C LEU A 250 9.08 -9.34 -7.93
N ALA A 251 7.76 -9.28 -7.80
CA ALA A 251 6.95 -10.50 -7.66
C ALA A 251 6.89 -11.34 -8.95
N TRP A 252 7.34 -10.80 -10.08
CA TRP A 252 7.32 -11.44 -11.39
C TRP A 252 8.69 -11.95 -11.83
N GLN A 253 9.67 -11.98 -10.92
CA GLN A 253 10.96 -12.62 -11.16
C GLN A 253 10.81 -14.15 -11.28
N SER A 254 11.65 -14.77 -12.09
CA SER A 254 11.61 -16.20 -12.42
C SER A 254 11.66 -17.16 -11.23
N ASP A 255 12.21 -16.73 -10.10
CA ASP A 255 12.33 -17.46 -8.84
C ASP A 255 11.20 -17.15 -7.83
N SER A 256 10.17 -16.41 -8.26
CA SER A 256 9.03 -16.02 -7.44
C SER A 256 8.02 -17.14 -7.25
N SER A 257 7.59 -17.35 -6.01
CA SER A 257 6.49 -18.26 -5.64
C SER A 257 5.12 -17.85 -6.20
N LEU A 258 5.02 -16.66 -6.82
CA LEU A 258 3.83 -16.22 -7.54
C LEU A 258 3.48 -17.16 -8.71
N PHE A 259 4.45 -17.59 -9.50
CA PHE A 259 4.21 -18.42 -10.68
C PHE A 259 3.65 -19.80 -10.31
N ASP A 260 4.18 -20.41 -9.25
CA ASP A 260 3.63 -21.66 -8.72
C ASP A 260 2.17 -21.51 -8.32
N LEU A 261 1.82 -20.39 -7.69
CA LEU A 261 0.48 -20.11 -7.22
C LEU A 261 -0.49 -19.86 -8.39
N ILE A 262 -0.04 -19.17 -9.45
CA ILE A 262 -0.81 -18.99 -10.68
C ILE A 262 -1.05 -20.33 -11.37
N LYS A 263 0.01 -21.14 -11.54
CA LYS A 263 -0.06 -22.45 -12.19
C LYS A 263 -1.04 -23.38 -11.47
N GLN A 264 -0.94 -23.46 -10.14
CA GLN A 264 -1.87 -24.23 -9.31
C GLN A 264 -3.33 -23.72 -9.40
N SER A 265 -3.54 -22.42 -9.61
CA SER A 265 -4.88 -21.86 -9.81
C SER A 265 -5.44 -22.26 -11.18
N LYS A 266 -4.62 -22.19 -12.24
CA LYS A 266 -5.02 -22.53 -13.61
C LYS A 266 -5.31 -24.03 -13.79
N GLU A 267 -4.51 -24.89 -13.16
CA GLU A 267 -4.73 -26.34 -13.17
C GLU A 267 -6.07 -26.73 -12.52
N ARG A 268 -6.48 -26.02 -11.46
CA ARG A 268 -7.78 -26.24 -10.80
C ARG A 268 -8.97 -25.71 -11.61
N GLU A 269 -8.80 -24.61 -12.33
CA GLU A 269 -9.82 -24.07 -13.24
C GLU A 269 -10.13 -25.03 -14.39
N GLY A 270 -9.13 -25.78 -14.89
CA GLY A 270 -9.31 -26.75 -15.98
C GLY A 270 -10.01 -28.06 -15.61
N GLN A 271 -10.25 -28.35 -14.32
CA GLN A 271 -10.86 -29.60 -13.85
C GLN A 271 -12.37 -29.48 -13.54
N VAL A 272 -12.97 -28.30 -13.64
CA VAL A 272 -14.39 -28.08 -13.32
C VAL A 272 -15.16 -27.77 -14.61
N ASP A 273 -16.06 -28.67 -15.02
CA ASP A 273 -16.96 -28.54 -16.20
C ASP A 273 -18.03 -27.42 -16.07
N GLN A 274 -17.84 -26.44 -15.17
CA GLN A 274 -18.68 -25.26 -15.11
C GLN A 274 -17.87 -24.00 -15.43
N PRO A 275 -18.34 -23.15 -16.36
CA PRO A 275 -17.74 -21.84 -16.59
C PRO A 275 -18.03 -20.97 -15.37
N GLU A 276 -17.15 -20.99 -14.36
CA GLU A 276 -17.22 -19.98 -13.31
C GLU A 276 -16.86 -18.62 -13.90
N PRO A 277 -17.69 -17.59 -13.70
CA PRO A 277 -17.40 -16.29 -14.25
C PRO A 277 -16.16 -15.72 -13.56
N THR A 278 -15.33 -15.05 -14.34
CA THR A 278 -14.15 -14.23 -14.00
C THR A 278 -14.40 -13.15 -12.92
N CYS A 279 -15.59 -13.13 -12.31
CA CYS A 279 -16.17 -12.09 -11.48
C CYS A 279 -15.53 -11.91 -10.08
N THR A 280 -14.73 -12.83 -9.55
CA THR A 280 -14.19 -12.66 -8.18
C THR A 280 -13.05 -11.63 -8.06
N LEU A 281 -12.32 -11.39 -9.16
CA LEU A 281 -11.30 -10.32 -9.23
C LEU A 281 -11.92 -8.93 -9.38
N ASN A 282 -13.17 -8.86 -9.80
CA ASN A 282 -13.87 -7.62 -10.15
C ASN A 282 -14.71 -7.07 -8.99
N LEU A 283 -14.80 -7.80 -7.86
CA LEU A 283 -15.41 -7.28 -6.65
C LEU A 283 -14.55 -6.15 -6.05
N PRO A 284 -15.18 -5.10 -5.48
CA PRO A 284 -14.48 -4.02 -4.78
C PRO A 284 -13.42 -4.56 -3.83
N LEU A 285 -12.26 -3.90 -3.82
CA LEU A 285 -11.15 -4.24 -2.95
C LEU A 285 -11.56 -3.99 -1.49
N GLN A 286 -11.91 -5.06 -0.77
CA GLN A 286 -12.24 -4.99 0.65
C GLN A 286 -10.96 -5.12 1.48
N HIS A 287 -10.62 -4.10 2.24
CA HIS A 287 -9.44 -4.03 3.10
C HIS A 287 -9.59 -4.82 4.42
N ASN A 288 -10.38 -5.90 4.40
CA ASN A 288 -10.73 -6.72 5.56
C ASN A 288 -9.77 -7.91 5.77
N HIS A 289 -8.83 -8.13 4.85
CA HIS A 289 -7.85 -9.19 4.93
C HIS A 289 -6.70 -8.80 5.87
N THR A 290 -6.12 -9.78 6.54
CA THR A 290 -4.93 -9.59 7.37
C THR A 290 -3.76 -10.42 6.84
N ALA A 291 -2.53 -10.08 7.23
CA ALA A 291 -1.35 -10.85 6.86
C ALA A 291 -1.52 -12.33 7.28
N ALA A 292 -2.14 -12.59 8.43
CA ALA A 292 -2.44 -13.94 8.88
C ALA A 292 -3.29 -14.71 7.87
N ASP A 293 -4.30 -14.09 7.27
CA ASP A 293 -5.11 -14.71 6.22
C ASP A 293 -4.26 -15.06 4.98
N LEU A 294 -3.26 -14.25 4.64
CA LEU A 294 -2.39 -14.44 3.47
C LEU A 294 -1.31 -15.51 3.68
N TYR A 295 -0.68 -15.55 4.86
CA TYR A 295 0.35 -16.54 5.20
C TYR A 295 -0.23 -17.92 5.56
N LEU A 296 -1.51 -17.97 5.96
CA LEU A 296 -2.22 -19.23 6.24
C LEU A 296 -3.07 -19.72 5.05
N SER A 297 -3.16 -18.97 3.94
CA SER A 297 -3.84 -19.40 2.72
C SER A 297 -3.03 -20.52 2.02
N PRO A 298 -3.65 -21.58 1.47
CA PRO A 298 -5.09 -21.82 1.27
C PRO A 298 -5.83 -22.50 2.45
N VAL A 299 -5.16 -22.68 3.60
CA VAL A 299 -5.57 -23.59 4.69
C VAL A 299 -6.77 -23.07 5.53
N ARG A 300 -7.30 -21.87 5.28
CA ARG A 300 -8.45 -21.32 6.00
C ARG A 300 -9.50 -20.67 5.09
N SER A 301 -10.70 -21.23 5.08
CA SER A 301 -11.93 -20.42 5.00
C SER A 301 -12.52 -20.31 6.42
N PRO A 302 -12.78 -19.10 6.94
CA PRO A 302 -13.61 -18.95 8.13
C PRO A 302 -15.04 -19.34 7.74
N LYS A 303 -15.59 -20.38 8.36
CA LYS A 303 -17.04 -20.60 8.36
C LYS A 303 -17.68 -19.38 9.03
N LYS A 304 -18.19 -18.42 8.25
CA LYS A 304 -19.17 -17.46 8.75
C LYS A 304 -20.36 -18.30 9.23
N LYS A 305 -20.61 -18.33 10.54
CA LYS A 305 -21.86 -18.87 11.08
C LYS A 305 -23.00 -18.10 10.42
N GLY A 306 -23.70 -18.76 9.50
CA GLY A 306 -24.96 -18.26 8.97
C GLY A 306 -25.97 -18.17 10.11
N SER A 307 -26.68 -17.04 10.15
CA SER A 307 -27.77 -16.77 11.07
C SER A 307 -28.77 -17.92 11.07
N THR A 308 -29.11 -18.37 12.26
CA THR A 308 -30.19 -19.32 12.55
C THR A 308 -31.53 -18.73 12.12
N ALA A 309 -32.20 -19.40 11.17
CA ALA A 309 -33.64 -19.35 11.04
C ALA A 309 -34.18 -20.76 11.36
N SER A 310 -35.14 -20.77 12.28
CA SER A 310 -35.85 -21.91 12.87
C SER A 310 -36.64 -22.73 11.84
N LEU A 311 -36.80 -24.04 12.08
CA LEU A 311 -38.12 -24.69 12.28
C LEU A 311 -37.96 -26.15 12.79
N ASN A 312 -38.86 -26.47 13.73
CA ASN A 312 -39.04 -27.58 14.68
C ASN A 312 -38.76 -29.07 14.28
N PRO A 313 -38.67 -29.98 15.30
CA PRO A 313 -38.34 -31.40 15.14
C PRO A 313 -39.57 -32.33 15.22
N THR A 314 -39.53 -33.45 14.49
CA THR A 314 -40.21 -34.71 14.87
C THR A 314 -39.40 -35.92 14.39
N PRO A 315 -39.45 -37.08 15.09
CA PRO A 315 -38.46 -38.15 14.98
C PRO A 315 -38.98 -39.40 14.23
N ILE A 316 -38.07 -40.40 14.02
CA ILE A 316 -38.27 -41.85 13.70
C ILE A 316 -38.30 -42.15 12.17
N ILE A 317 -37.56 -43.09 11.52
CA ILE A 317 -36.63 -44.20 11.84
C ILE A 317 -35.79 -44.55 10.58
N ASP A 318 -34.57 -45.08 10.80
CA ASP A 318 -33.68 -45.94 9.98
C ASP A 318 -33.58 -45.79 8.44
N ALA A 319 -32.44 -45.25 8.00
CA ALA A 319 -31.67 -45.78 6.87
C ALA A 319 -30.20 -45.31 6.95
N GLN A 320 -29.27 -46.26 6.74
CA GLN A 320 -27.81 -46.08 6.77
C GLN A 320 -27.33 -44.88 5.93
N PRO A 321 -26.38 -44.04 6.41
CA PRO A 321 -25.76 -43.05 5.55
C PRO A 321 -24.61 -43.71 4.77
N VAL A 322 -24.88 -44.00 3.50
CA VAL A 322 -23.85 -44.14 2.46
C VAL A 322 -22.97 -42.88 2.51
N LEU A 323 -21.66 -43.08 2.66
CA LEU A 323 -20.64 -42.03 2.56
C LEU A 323 -20.68 -41.43 1.15
N ALA A 324 -21.49 -40.39 0.95
CA ALA A 324 -21.36 -39.52 -0.21
C ALA A 324 -20.02 -38.76 -0.08
N PRO A 325 -19.16 -38.74 -1.12
CA PRO A 325 -17.98 -37.90 -1.10
C PRO A 325 -18.44 -36.44 -1.02
N GLN A 326 -18.14 -35.77 0.09
CA GLN A 326 -18.28 -34.32 0.18
C GLN A 326 -17.37 -33.70 -0.86
N THR A 327 -17.94 -33.24 -1.96
CA THR A 327 -17.29 -32.37 -2.93
C THR A 327 -16.94 -31.05 -2.23
N GLN A 328 -15.73 -30.99 -1.68
CA GLN A 328 -15.16 -29.76 -1.15
C GLN A 328 -15.08 -28.75 -2.31
N LYS A 329 -15.86 -27.66 -2.24
CA LYS A 329 -15.72 -26.54 -3.17
C LYS A 329 -14.24 -26.11 -3.23
N PRO A 330 -13.67 -25.90 -4.42
CA PRO A 330 -12.25 -25.60 -4.56
C PRO A 330 -11.91 -24.31 -3.79
N GLN A 331 -11.06 -24.44 -2.76
CA GLN A 331 -10.61 -23.31 -1.95
C GLN A 331 -9.65 -22.45 -2.77
N LYS A 332 -10.09 -21.24 -3.15
CA LYS A 332 -9.31 -20.25 -3.91
C LYS A 332 -8.20 -19.65 -3.04
N SER A 333 -7.03 -19.39 -3.63
CA SER A 333 -5.94 -18.67 -2.96
C SER A 333 -6.33 -17.22 -2.68
N THR A 334 -6.47 -16.87 -1.40
CA THR A 334 -6.78 -15.50 -0.95
C THR A 334 -5.64 -14.56 -1.27
N SER A 335 -4.38 -15.03 -1.15
CA SER A 335 -3.20 -14.23 -1.44
C SER A 335 -3.06 -13.88 -2.92
N LEU A 336 -3.31 -14.85 -3.81
CA LEU A 336 -3.27 -14.62 -5.26
C LEU A 336 -4.34 -13.63 -5.73
N SER A 337 -5.59 -13.85 -5.30
CA SER A 337 -6.72 -13.00 -5.70
C SER A 337 -6.55 -11.56 -5.22
N LEU A 338 -6.07 -11.36 -3.99
CA LEU A 338 -5.79 -10.03 -3.47
C LEU A 338 -4.63 -9.35 -4.22
N PHE A 339 -3.56 -10.10 -4.51
CA PHE A 339 -2.41 -9.58 -5.26
C PHE A 339 -2.84 -9.06 -6.64
N TYR A 340 -3.56 -9.88 -7.42
CA TYR A 340 -4.07 -9.45 -8.73
C TYR A 340 -4.99 -8.23 -8.63
N LYS A 341 -5.86 -8.16 -7.62
CA LYS A 341 -6.70 -6.97 -7.40
C LYS A 341 -5.88 -5.69 -7.20
N LYS A 342 -4.78 -5.75 -6.44
CA LYS A 342 -3.90 -4.59 -6.26
C LYS A 342 -3.07 -4.28 -7.51
N VAL A 343 -2.57 -5.30 -8.21
CA VAL A 343 -1.87 -5.15 -9.50
C VAL A 343 -2.76 -4.46 -10.52
N TYR A 344 -4.01 -4.92 -10.70
CA TYR A 344 -4.95 -4.32 -11.62
C TYR A 344 -5.27 -2.87 -11.29
N ARG A 345 -5.43 -2.55 -10.00
CA ARG A 345 -5.61 -1.18 -9.57
C ARG A 345 -4.41 -0.31 -9.93
N LEU A 346 -3.19 -0.75 -9.62
CA LEU A 346 -1.96 -0.02 -9.94
C LEU A 346 -1.82 0.17 -11.46
N ALA A 347 -2.00 -0.90 -12.22
CA ALA A 347 -1.94 -0.93 -13.68
C ALA A 347 -2.92 0.06 -14.31
N TYR A 348 -4.19 0.02 -13.89
CA TYR A 348 -5.23 0.89 -14.42
C TYR A 348 -4.99 2.36 -14.05
N LEU A 349 -4.54 2.68 -12.83
CA LEU A 349 -4.22 4.07 -12.45
C LEU A 349 -3.11 4.68 -13.31
N ARG A 350 -2.06 3.90 -13.61
CA ARG A 350 -0.97 4.33 -14.50
C ARG A 350 -1.45 4.48 -15.94
N LEU A 351 -2.23 3.52 -16.42
CA LEU A 351 -2.82 3.56 -17.76
C LEU A 351 -3.71 4.79 -17.93
N ASN A 352 -4.63 5.02 -17.01
CA ASN A 352 -5.54 6.17 -17.02
C ASN A 352 -4.75 7.50 -17.04
N THR A 353 -3.68 7.61 -16.25
CA THR A 353 -2.82 8.81 -16.26
C THR A 353 -2.19 9.07 -17.63
N LEU A 354 -1.73 8.02 -18.32
CA LEU A 354 -1.17 8.16 -19.67
C LEU A 354 -2.26 8.41 -20.73
N CYS A 355 -3.41 7.73 -20.65
CA CYS A 355 -4.54 7.94 -21.56
C CYS A 355 -5.07 9.37 -21.48
N LEU A 356 -5.24 9.92 -20.27
CA LEU A 356 -5.67 11.31 -20.07
C LEU A 356 -4.71 12.32 -20.70
N ARG A 357 -3.41 11.99 -20.79
CA ARG A 357 -2.40 12.87 -21.38
C ARG A 357 -2.22 12.69 -22.88
N LEU A 358 -2.29 11.45 -23.37
CA LEU A 358 -1.92 11.09 -24.75
C LEU A 358 -3.10 10.84 -25.67
N LEU A 359 -4.26 10.48 -25.12
CA LEU A 359 -5.44 9.98 -25.84
C LEU A 359 -6.71 10.73 -25.42
N PHE A 360 -6.59 12.02 -25.07
CA PHE A 360 -7.73 12.82 -24.63
C PHE A 360 -8.81 12.96 -25.72
N ASP A 361 -8.41 12.95 -27.00
CA ASP A 361 -9.32 12.96 -28.17
C ASP A 361 -10.01 11.61 -28.42
N HIS A 362 -9.55 10.53 -27.77
CA HIS A 362 -10.01 9.16 -28.00
C HIS A 362 -10.30 8.41 -26.68
N PRO A 363 -11.24 8.91 -25.85
CA PRO A 363 -11.52 8.34 -24.53
C PRO A 363 -12.02 6.89 -24.57
N GLU A 364 -12.61 6.45 -25.68
CA GLU A 364 -13.04 5.08 -25.89
C GLU A 364 -11.90 4.06 -25.91
N LEU A 365 -10.67 4.50 -26.25
CA LEU A 365 -9.51 3.62 -26.33
C LEU A 365 -9.03 3.16 -24.96
N GLU A 366 -9.23 3.95 -23.91
CA GLU A 366 -8.78 3.61 -22.56
C GLU A 366 -9.32 2.24 -22.12
N HIS A 367 -10.62 1.99 -22.33
CA HIS A 367 -11.26 0.75 -21.92
C HIS A 367 -10.83 -0.44 -22.79
N LEU A 368 -10.57 -0.21 -24.08
CA LEU A 368 -10.04 -1.24 -24.98
C LEU A 368 -8.61 -1.63 -24.61
N ILE A 369 -7.76 -0.64 -24.33
CA ILE A 369 -6.39 -0.84 -23.86
C ILE A 369 -6.40 -1.57 -22.52
N TRP A 370 -7.26 -1.17 -21.59
CA TRP A 370 -7.43 -1.85 -20.31
C TRP A 370 -7.82 -3.32 -20.50
N THR A 371 -8.76 -3.60 -21.40
CA THR A 371 -9.21 -4.98 -21.69
C THR A 371 -8.05 -5.85 -22.18
N LEU A 372 -7.26 -5.37 -23.14
CA LEU A 372 -6.08 -6.10 -23.63
C LEU A 372 -5.05 -6.29 -22.52
N PHE A 373 -4.78 -5.23 -21.76
CA PHE A 373 -3.76 -5.24 -20.71
C PHE A 373 -4.14 -6.22 -19.59
N GLN A 374 -5.38 -6.15 -19.11
CA GLN A 374 -5.92 -7.05 -18.09
C GLN A 374 -5.93 -8.51 -18.57
N HIS A 375 -6.37 -8.76 -19.81
CA HIS A 375 -6.32 -10.10 -20.41
C HIS A 375 -4.89 -10.65 -20.46
N THR A 376 -3.93 -9.81 -20.85
CA THR A 376 -2.51 -10.17 -20.92
C THR A 376 -1.98 -10.59 -19.55
N LEU A 377 -2.26 -9.82 -18.50
CA LEU A 377 -1.83 -10.14 -17.14
C LEU A 377 -2.48 -11.41 -16.57
N GLN A 378 -3.70 -11.74 -16.98
CA GLN A 378 -4.44 -12.89 -16.46
C GLN A 378 -4.15 -14.20 -17.19
N ASN A 379 -4.00 -14.15 -18.51
CA ASN A 379 -3.95 -15.34 -19.36
C ASN A 379 -2.57 -15.55 -19.99
N GLU A 380 -1.84 -14.47 -20.26
CA GLU A 380 -0.48 -14.50 -20.83
C GLU A 380 0.54 -14.03 -19.79
N TYR A 381 0.37 -14.45 -18.54
CA TYR A 381 1.17 -13.99 -17.38
C TYR A 381 2.66 -14.33 -17.51
N GLU A 382 3.03 -15.31 -18.34
CA GLU A 382 4.43 -15.61 -18.69
C GLU A 382 5.13 -14.41 -19.38
N LEU A 383 4.37 -13.50 -20.00
CA LEU A 383 4.93 -12.24 -20.52
C LEU A 383 5.42 -11.31 -19.40
N MET A 384 4.96 -11.45 -18.16
CA MET A 384 5.47 -10.68 -17.02
C MET A 384 6.77 -11.25 -16.43
N LYS A 385 7.13 -12.50 -16.74
CA LYS A 385 8.31 -13.17 -16.18
C LYS A 385 9.58 -12.38 -16.50
N ASP A 386 10.29 -11.97 -15.43
CA ASP A 386 11.49 -11.13 -15.47
C ASP A 386 11.32 -9.80 -16.24
N ARG A 387 10.08 -9.29 -16.29
CA ARG A 387 9.69 -8.05 -16.98
C ARG A 387 8.95 -7.10 -16.04
N HIS A 388 8.64 -5.92 -16.57
CA HIS A 388 8.00 -4.84 -15.83
C HIS A 388 6.56 -4.60 -16.31
N LEU A 389 5.65 -4.35 -15.37
CA LEU A 389 4.23 -4.09 -15.61
C LEU A 389 4.01 -2.98 -16.65
N ASP A 390 4.75 -1.88 -16.52
CA ASP A 390 4.66 -0.75 -17.44
C ASP A 390 5.13 -1.06 -18.87
N GLN A 391 5.96 -2.08 -19.08
CA GLN A 391 6.32 -2.52 -20.44
C GLN A 391 5.09 -3.12 -21.15
N ILE A 392 4.33 -3.95 -20.43
CA ILE A 392 3.07 -4.52 -20.92
C ILE A 392 2.05 -3.40 -21.15
N MET A 393 1.92 -2.45 -20.21
CA MET A 393 1.04 -1.28 -20.36
C MET A 393 1.32 -0.49 -21.64
N MET A 394 2.57 -0.08 -21.87
CA MET A 394 2.96 0.70 -23.04
C MET A 394 2.77 -0.08 -24.35
N CYS A 395 3.04 -1.39 -24.34
CA CYS A 395 2.81 -2.25 -25.50
C CYS A 395 1.30 -2.43 -25.79
N SER A 396 0.46 -2.55 -24.76
CA SER A 396 -1.00 -2.61 -24.91
C SER A 396 -1.55 -1.31 -25.48
N MET A 397 -1.07 -0.15 -25.01
CA MET A 397 -1.43 1.16 -25.56
C MET A 397 -1.10 1.25 -27.06
N TYR A 398 0.16 0.96 -27.40
CA TYR A 398 0.62 1.01 -28.79
C TYR A 398 -0.15 0.02 -29.69
N GLY A 399 -0.36 -1.22 -29.21
CA GLY A 399 -1.04 -2.27 -29.97
C GLY A 399 -2.48 -1.92 -30.31
N ILE A 400 -3.25 -1.40 -29.36
CA ILE A 400 -4.66 -1.01 -29.59
C ILE A 400 -4.76 0.23 -30.48
N CYS A 401 -3.97 1.28 -30.23
CA CYS A 401 -3.97 2.47 -31.08
C CYS A 401 -3.64 2.11 -32.54
N LYS A 402 -2.69 1.21 -32.76
CA LYS A 402 -2.29 0.75 -34.10
C LYS A 402 -3.44 0.07 -34.85
N VAL A 403 -4.21 -0.81 -34.21
CA VAL A 403 -5.34 -1.49 -34.88
C VAL A 403 -6.60 -0.62 -35.00
N LYS A 404 -6.69 0.46 -34.22
CA LYS A 404 -7.73 1.48 -34.33
C LYS A 404 -7.34 2.66 -35.23
N ASN A 405 -6.20 2.55 -35.95
CA ASN A 405 -5.68 3.57 -36.86
C ASN A 405 -5.44 4.94 -36.19
N VAL A 406 -5.07 4.96 -34.91
CA VAL A 406 -4.64 6.16 -34.18
C VAL A 406 -3.11 6.22 -34.14
N ASP A 407 -2.52 7.31 -34.64
CA ASP A 407 -1.07 7.49 -34.68
C ASP A 407 -0.49 7.77 -33.29
N LEU A 408 -0.17 6.72 -32.55
CA LEU A 408 0.52 6.79 -31.27
C LEU A 408 1.88 6.07 -31.36
N ARG A 409 2.95 6.83 -31.60
CA ARG A 409 4.31 6.28 -31.71
C ARG A 409 4.91 5.99 -30.34
N PHE A 410 5.74 4.95 -30.23
CA PHE A 410 6.47 4.63 -28.99
C PHE A 410 7.25 5.81 -28.41
N LYS A 411 7.85 6.66 -29.26
CA LYS A 411 8.55 7.89 -28.83
C LYS A 411 7.65 8.80 -27.99
N ILE A 412 6.38 8.93 -28.35
CA ILE A 412 5.40 9.75 -27.64
C ILE A 412 5.05 9.10 -26.30
N ILE A 413 4.76 7.79 -26.32
CA ILE A 413 4.44 7.00 -25.12
C ILE A 413 5.57 7.08 -24.09
N VAL A 414 6.80 6.76 -24.48
CA VAL A 414 7.94 6.75 -23.54
C VAL A 414 8.30 8.16 -23.04
N THR A 415 8.00 9.21 -23.81
CA THR A 415 8.21 10.60 -23.37
C THR A 415 7.22 10.97 -22.28
N ALA A 416 5.94 10.65 -22.44
CA ALA A 416 4.96 10.87 -21.37
C ALA A 416 5.17 9.94 -20.17
N TYR A 417 5.67 8.72 -20.38
CA TYR A 417 6.00 7.78 -19.31
C TYR A 417 7.06 8.33 -18.34
N LYS A 418 8.09 9.02 -18.85
CA LYS A 418 9.16 9.61 -18.02
C LYS A 418 8.64 10.62 -16.98
N GLU A 419 7.49 11.23 -17.26
CA GLU A 419 6.87 12.24 -16.40
C GLU A 419 6.00 11.61 -15.31
N LEU A 420 5.73 10.29 -15.37
CA LEU A 420 5.07 9.60 -14.28
C LEU A 420 6.02 9.50 -13.08
N THR A 421 5.48 9.74 -11.89
CA THR A 421 6.25 9.65 -10.65
C THR A 421 6.82 8.26 -10.43
N ASN A 422 8.07 8.18 -9.95
CA ASN A 422 8.76 6.94 -9.60
C ASN A 422 9.00 5.97 -10.78
N THR A 423 9.18 6.48 -11.99
CA THR A 423 9.56 5.68 -13.17
C THR A 423 11.08 5.66 -13.39
N ASN A 424 11.56 4.67 -14.14
CA ASN A 424 12.96 4.55 -14.54
C ASN A 424 13.05 4.45 -16.08
N GLN A 425 14.02 5.13 -16.68
CA GLN A 425 14.25 5.05 -18.13
C GLN A 425 14.72 3.66 -18.57
N GLU A 426 15.41 2.91 -17.71
CA GLU A 426 15.79 1.52 -18.00
C GLU A 426 14.57 0.65 -18.31
N THR A 427 13.40 0.96 -17.75
CA THR A 427 12.16 0.19 -17.97
C THR A 427 11.79 0.05 -19.45
N PHE A 428 12.09 1.02 -20.31
CA PHE A 428 11.84 0.93 -21.76
C PHE A 428 13.11 0.85 -22.61
N LYS A 429 14.29 1.11 -22.05
CA LYS A 429 15.58 0.99 -22.75
C LYS A 429 16.16 -0.43 -22.66
N ARG A 430 15.89 -1.15 -21.58
CA ARG A 430 16.47 -2.47 -21.27
C ARG A 430 15.37 -3.46 -20.89
N VAL A 431 14.72 -4.01 -21.92
CA VAL A 431 13.60 -4.96 -21.82
C VAL A 431 14.06 -6.35 -22.23
N LEU A 432 13.73 -7.37 -21.43
CA LEU A 432 14.10 -8.76 -21.68
C LEU A 432 13.42 -9.31 -22.95
N ILE A 433 14.22 -9.73 -23.92
CA ILE A 433 13.75 -10.34 -25.18
C ILE A 433 13.79 -11.87 -25.06
N ARG A 434 14.97 -12.41 -24.72
CA ARG A 434 15.27 -13.83 -24.49
C ARG A 434 16.26 -13.93 -23.34
N GLU A 435 16.50 -15.14 -22.82
CA GLU A 435 17.41 -15.37 -21.69
C GLU A 435 18.76 -14.64 -21.89
N GLY A 436 19.09 -13.73 -20.97
CA GLY A 436 20.31 -12.91 -21.01
C GLY A 436 20.35 -11.79 -22.06
N GLN A 437 19.36 -11.67 -22.95
CA GLN A 437 19.31 -10.68 -24.02
C GLN A 437 18.28 -9.57 -23.75
N TYR A 438 18.77 -8.33 -23.70
CA TYR A 438 17.97 -7.14 -23.45
C TYR A 438 18.05 -6.16 -24.63
N ASP A 439 16.93 -5.51 -24.94
CA ASP A 439 16.84 -4.49 -25.99
C ASP A 439 15.74 -3.47 -25.62
N SER A 440 15.48 -2.49 -26.48
CA SER A 440 14.42 -1.51 -26.34
C SER A 440 13.02 -2.14 -26.30
N ILE A 441 12.07 -1.39 -25.73
CA ILE A 441 10.66 -1.77 -25.70
C ILE A 441 10.06 -2.01 -27.10
N ILE A 442 10.60 -1.37 -28.14
CA ILE A 442 10.15 -1.53 -29.53
C ILE A 442 10.52 -2.93 -30.03
N VAL A 443 11.74 -3.39 -29.75
CA VAL A 443 12.19 -4.74 -30.11
C VAL A 443 11.41 -5.79 -29.34
N PHE A 444 11.16 -5.57 -28.04
CA PHE A 444 10.27 -6.42 -27.25
C PHE A 444 8.86 -6.50 -27.85
N TYR A 445 8.29 -5.36 -28.24
CA TYR A 445 6.96 -5.31 -28.85
C TYR A 445 6.90 -6.18 -30.12
N ASN A 446 7.85 -6.03 -31.04
CA ASN A 446 7.84 -6.72 -32.32
C ASN A 446 8.17 -8.22 -32.21
N LEU A 447 9.19 -8.57 -31.41
CA LEU A 447 9.75 -9.92 -31.34
C LEU A 447 9.09 -10.83 -30.31
N VAL A 448 8.44 -10.28 -29.28
CA VAL A 448 7.86 -11.07 -28.18
C VAL A 448 6.38 -10.78 -28.03
N PHE A 449 6.02 -9.53 -27.70
CA PHE A 449 4.64 -9.16 -27.37
C PHE A 449 3.68 -9.44 -28.53
N MET A 450 4.02 -8.97 -29.74
CA MET A 450 3.20 -9.21 -30.93
C MET A 450 3.18 -10.67 -31.35
N GLN A 451 4.28 -11.41 -31.19
CA GLN A 451 4.29 -12.84 -31.53
C GLN A 451 3.31 -13.63 -30.68
N LYS A 452 3.12 -13.24 -29.41
CA LYS A 452 2.15 -13.85 -28.50
C LYS A 452 0.72 -13.31 -28.67
N LEU A 453 0.56 -12.01 -28.86
CA LEU A 453 -0.75 -11.35 -28.76
C LEU A 453 -1.36 -10.93 -30.09
N LYS A 454 -0.73 -11.20 -31.24
CA LYS A 454 -1.23 -10.77 -32.57
C LYS A 454 -2.70 -11.13 -32.80
N THR A 455 -3.09 -12.37 -32.53
CA THR A 455 -4.47 -12.84 -32.73
C THR A 455 -5.45 -12.12 -31.80
N ASN A 456 -5.10 -11.96 -30.52
CA ASN A 456 -5.90 -11.24 -29.53
C ASN A 456 -6.07 -9.75 -29.91
N ILE A 457 -5.00 -9.10 -30.37
CA ILE A 457 -5.02 -7.68 -30.74
C ILE A 457 -5.88 -7.44 -32.00
N LEU A 458 -5.80 -8.32 -33.00
CA LEU A 458 -6.58 -8.20 -34.24
C LEU A 458 -8.10 -8.33 -34.01
N GLN A 459 -8.54 -9.00 -32.94
CA GLN A 459 -9.97 -9.10 -32.61
C GLN A 459 -10.61 -7.73 -32.33
N TYR A 460 -9.85 -6.75 -31.83
CA TYR A 460 -10.33 -5.40 -31.56
C TYR A 460 -10.62 -4.58 -32.83
N ALA A 461 -10.08 -4.98 -33.99
CA ALA A 461 -10.42 -4.40 -35.30
C ALA A 461 -11.55 -5.17 -36.01
N SER A 462 -11.97 -6.32 -35.47
CA SER A 462 -13.01 -7.16 -36.08
C SER A 462 -14.43 -6.68 -35.76
N ASN A 463 -15.41 -7.22 -36.48
CA ASN A 463 -16.83 -6.95 -36.26
C ASN A 463 -17.37 -7.53 -34.93
N ARG A 464 -16.57 -8.35 -34.22
CA ARG A 464 -16.91 -8.93 -32.91
C ARG A 464 -15.78 -8.66 -31.92
N PRO A 465 -15.70 -7.43 -31.37
CA PRO A 465 -14.66 -7.11 -30.39
C PRO A 465 -14.84 -7.94 -29.11
N PRO A 466 -13.75 -8.20 -28.37
CA PRO A 466 -13.82 -8.86 -27.07
C PRO A 466 -14.74 -8.12 -26.09
N THR A 467 -15.36 -8.86 -25.17
CA THR A 467 -16.11 -8.26 -24.08
C THR A 467 -15.19 -7.41 -23.21
N LEU A 468 -15.62 -6.18 -22.89
CA LEU A 468 -14.80 -5.23 -22.16
C LEU A 468 -14.55 -5.71 -20.73
N SER A 469 -13.28 -5.66 -20.30
CA SER A 469 -12.92 -6.01 -18.93
C SER A 469 -13.44 -4.95 -17.96
N PRO A 470 -13.98 -5.32 -16.80
CA PRO A 470 -14.45 -4.33 -15.83
C PRO A 470 -13.29 -3.47 -15.33
N ILE A 471 -13.57 -2.19 -15.14
CA ILE A 471 -12.60 -1.24 -14.61
C ILE A 471 -12.44 -1.49 -13.09
N PRO A 472 -11.21 -1.65 -12.58
CA PRO A 472 -10.97 -1.79 -11.15
C PRO A 472 -11.56 -0.59 -10.40
N HIS A 473 -12.46 -0.87 -9.45
CA HIS A 473 -13.02 0.18 -8.63
C HIS A 473 -11.88 0.92 -7.89
N ILE A 474 -11.92 2.26 -7.87
CA ILE A 474 -10.94 3.11 -7.17
C ILE A 474 -11.53 3.55 -5.81
N PRO A 475 -11.46 2.73 -4.74
CA PRO A 475 -11.71 3.26 -3.40
C PRO A 475 -10.54 4.18 -2.99
N ARG A 476 -10.81 5.17 -2.13
CA ARG A 476 -9.78 6.03 -1.52
C ARG A 476 -8.71 5.17 -0.81
N SER A 477 -7.49 5.70 -0.64
CA SER A 477 -6.43 5.01 0.11
C SER A 477 -6.98 4.42 1.43
N PRO A 478 -6.65 3.16 1.77
CA PRO A 478 -7.12 2.53 3.01
C PRO A 478 -6.61 3.26 4.25
N TYR A 479 -5.50 3.98 4.12
CA TYR A 479 -4.89 4.75 5.19
C TYR A 479 -5.66 6.06 5.33
N LYS A 480 -6.69 6.03 6.18
CA LYS A 480 -7.41 7.24 6.59
C LYS A 480 -6.42 8.12 7.36
N PHE A 481 -5.76 9.04 6.67
CA PHE A 481 -5.04 10.10 7.38
C PHE A 481 -6.08 10.86 8.20
N SER A 482 -5.81 11.06 9.50
CA SER A 482 -6.72 11.77 10.42
C SER A 482 -7.11 13.18 9.94
N ASN A 483 -6.39 13.70 8.94
CA ASN A 483 -6.53 15.04 8.38
C ASN A 483 -7.06 15.05 6.93
N SER A 484 -7.49 13.90 6.39
CA SER A 484 -8.06 13.84 5.04
C SER A 484 -9.54 14.28 5.02
N PRO A 485 -9.97 15.15 4.08
CA PRO A 485 -11.37 15.53 3.93
C PRO A 485 -12.26 14.32 3.59
N LEU A 486 -13.27 14.08 4.43
CA LEU A 486 -14.27 13.01 4.25
C LEU A 486 -15.43 13.54 3.40
N ARG A 487 -15.80 12.84 2.32
CA ARG A 487 -16.98 13.20 1.52
C ARG A 487 -18.23 12.64 2.19
N VAL A 488 -19.26 13.46 2.35
CA VAL A 488 -20.53 13.03 2.95
C VAL A 488 -21.36 12.28 1.88
N PRO A 489 -21.79 11.03 2.13
CA PRO A 489 -22.47 10.21 1.11
C PRO A 489 -23.81 10.78 0.62
N ALA A 490 -24.45 11.67 1.38
CA ALA A 490 -25.82 12.14 1.14
C ALA A 490 -25.92 13.54 0.48
N GLY A 491 -24.80 14.13 0.03
CA GLY A 491 -24.83 15.45 -0.61
C GLY A 491 -23.83 15.54 -1.76
N ASN A 492 -24.27 16.09 -2.90
CA ASN A 492 -23.39 16.36 -4.03
C ASN A 492 -22.20 17.23 -3.57
N ASN A 493 -21.00 16.64 -3.65
CA ASN A 493 -19.70 17.30 -3.49
C ASN A 493 -19.41 18.03 -2.16
N ILE A 494 -19.98 17.56 -1.04
CA ILE A 494 -19.65 18.12 0.29
C ILE A 494 -18.51 17.33 0.93
N TYR A 495 -17.44 18.02 1.30
CA TYR A 495 -16.28 17.48 2.02
C TYR A 495 -16.17 18.08 3.41
N ILE A 496 -16.02 17.23 4.43
CA ILE A 496 -15.81 17.59 5.83
C ILE A 496 -14.37 17.23 6.20
N SER A 497 -13.55 18.24 6.46
CA SER A 497 -12.22 18.05 7.05
C SER A 497 -12.31 18.13 8.57
N PRO A 498 -11.71 17.21 9.33
CA PRO A 498 -11.56 17.37 10.78
C PRO A 498 -10.81 18.67 11.09
N LEU A 499 -11.30 19.45 12.07
CA LEU A 499 -10.59 20.64 12.54
C LEU A 499 -9.19 20.24 13.01
N LYS A 500 -8.14 20.83 12.42
CA LYS A 500 -6.80 20.78 12.98
C LYS A 500 -6.86 21.47 14.34
N SER A 501 -6.91 20.69 15.42
CA SER A 501 -6.74 21.25 16.76
C SER A 501 -5.30 21.79 16.84
N PRO A 502 -5.08 23.08 17.15
CA PRO A 502 -3.73 23.61 17.36
C PRO A 502 -3.02 22.99 18.58
N TYR A 503 -3.70 22.15 19.38
CA TYR A 503 -3.28 21.75 20.72
C TYR A 503 -3.14 20.24 20.93
N LYS A 504 -2.73 19.48 19.90
CA LYS A 504 -2.22 18.11 20.12
C LYS A 504 -0.73 18.01 19.80
N PHE A 505 0.05 18.88 20.43
CA PHE A 505 1.37 18.49 20.94
C PHE A 505 1.15 18.06 22.39
N SER A 506 1.48 16.81 22.72
CA SER A 506 1.47 16.31 24.08
C SER A 506 2.62 16.93 24.88
N GLU A 507 2.25 17.58 25.97
CA GLU A 507 3.00 17.93 27.19
C GLU A 507 4.27 18.77 27.08
N GLY A 508 4.12 20.04 27.48
CA GLY A 508 5.22 20.95 27.81
C GLY A 508 4.87 22.37 27.38
N MET A 509 4.64 23.25 28.35
CA MET A 509 4.37 24.70 28.25
C MET A 509 2.89 25.13 28.19
N LEU A 510 2.39 25.53 29.37
CA LEU A 510 1.19 26.36 29.52
C LEU A 510 1.58 27.84 29.33
N SER A 511 0.83 28.58 28.53
CA SER A 511 0.72 30.04 28.69
C SER A 511 -0.74 30.48 28.50
N PRO A 512 -1.31 31.32 29.39
CA PRO A 512 -2.73 31.61 29.43
C PRO A 512 -3.02 32.94 28.72
N THR A 513 -3.82 32.94 27.64
CA THR A 513 -4.81 33.99 27.33
C THR A 513 -5.37 33.81 25.91
N LYS A 514 -6.69 33.67 25.82
CA LYS A 514 -7.64 34.24 24.83
C LYS A 514 -8.87 33.34 24.76
N MET A 515 -9.89 33.72 25.50
CA MET A 515 -11.25 33.21 25.34
C MET A 515 -11.82 33.76 24.03
N THR A 516 -12.08 32.90 23.05
CA THR A 516 -12.99 33.19 21.93
C THR A 516 -13.77 31.91 21.57
N PRO A 517 -15.05 32.02 21.17
CA PRO A 517 -16.02 30.94 21.31
C PRO A 517 -15.72 29.72 20.42
N ARG A 518 -15.78 28.54 21.05
CA ARG A 518 -15.61 27.20 20.48
C ARG A 518 -16.87 26.77 19.73
N SER A 519 -16.93 26.94 18.41
CA SER A 519 -17.75 26.12 17.48
C SER A 519 -17.90 26.78 16.09
N ARG A 520 -16.85 26.77 15.24
CA ARG A 520 -17.05 27.00 13.80
C ARG A 520 -16.44 25.85 12.99
N ILE A 521 -17.33 25.05 12.40
CA ILE A 521 -17.00 24.06 11.37
C ILE A 521 -16.77 24.85 10.07
N LEU A 522 -15.59 24.69 9.46
CA LEU A 522 -15.31 25.21 8.12
C LEU A 522 -15.84 24.23 7.09
N VAL A 523 -16.81 24.67 6.28
CA VAL A 523 -17.37 23.93 5.15
C VAL A 523 -16.93 24.61 3.86
N SER A 524 -16.30 23.87 2.95
CA SER A 524 -15.99 24.33 1.61
C SER A 524 -17.02 23.74 0.65
N ILE A 525 -17.78 24.60 -0.04
CA ILE A 525 -18.77 24.20 -1.05
C ILE A 525 -18.28 24.75 -2.40
N GLY A 526 -18.10 23.87 -3.38
CA GLY A 526 -17.47 24.18 -4.67
C GLY A 526 -18.38 24.73 -5.76
N GLU A 527 -19.58 25.24 -5.41
CA GLU A 527 -20.54 25.83 -6.35
C GLU A 527 -20.99 27.21 -5.86
N SER A 528 -21.30 28.12 -6.79
CA SER A 528 -21.80 29.47 -6.47
C SER A 528 -23.18 29.42 -5.81
N PHE A 529 -23.39 30.32 -4.84
CA PHE A 529 -24.55 30.38 -3.94
C PHE A 529 -25.90 30.38 -4.68
N GLY A 530 -26.77 29.43 -4.31
CA GLY A 530 -28.20 29.44 -4.64
C GLY A 530 -29.04 29.12 -3.40
N ALA A 531 -30.10 29.92 -3.20
CA ALA A 531 -31.20 29.90 -2.22
C ALA A 531 -30.91 29.48 -0.75
N SER A 532 -31.38 30.33 0.18
CA SER A 532 -31.30 30.25 1.65
C SER A 532 -31.72 28.89 2.26
N GLU A 533 -32.60 28.15 1.57
CA GLU A 533 -33.18 26.88 2.03
C GLU A 533 -32.12 25.78 2.28
N LYS A 534 -30.96 25.84 1.62
CA LYS A 534 -29.86 24.87 1.82
C LYS A 534 -29.21 24.98 3.21
N PHE A 535 -29.27 26.15 3.86
CA PHE A 535 -28.70 26.35 5.21
C PHE A 535 -29.58 25.78 6.32
N GLN A 536 -30.90 25.75 6.16
CA GLN A 536 -31.82 25.17 7.13
C GLN A 536 -31.62 23.65 7.30
N LYS A 537 -31.36 22.93 6.19
CA LYS A 537 -31.05 21.49 6.23
C LYS A 537 -29.75 21.16 6.98
N ILE A 538 -28.75 22.03 6.92
CA ILE A 538 -27.49 21.88 7.65
C ILE A 538 -27.72 22.07 9.15
N ASN A 539 -28.48 23.10 9.53
CA ASN A 539 -28.81 23.36 10.94
C ASN A 539 -29.69 22.25 11.56
N GLN A 540 -30.64 21.69 10.79
CA GLN A 540 -31.44 20.52 11.23
C GLN A 540 -30.60 19.24 11.42
N MET A 541 -29.56 19.02 10.61
CA MET A 541 -28.67 17.86 10.77
C MET A 541 -27.69 18.01 11.94
N VAL A 542 -27.23 19.23 12.23
CA VAL A 542 -26.35 19.49 13.38
C VAL A 542 -27.12 19.40 14.71
N GLY A 543 -28.39 19.82 14.74
CA GLY A 543 -29.25 19.72 15.92
C GLY A 543 -29.74 18.32 16.28
N SER A 544 -29.74 17.37 15.33
CA SER A 544 -30.22 15.99 15.56
C SER A 544 -29.11 15.00 15.98
N SER A 545 -27.86 15.45 16.06
CA SER A 545 -26.70 14.62 16.39
C SER A 545 -26.31 14.69 17.86
N ASP A 546 -27.22 14.37 18.78
CA ASP A 546 -26.85 14.08 20.17
C ASP A 546 -26.21 12.69 20.24
N ARG A 547 -24.87 12.65 20.24
CA ARG A 547 -24.11 11.45 20.58
C ARG A 547 -24.27 11.18 22.07
N GLN A 548 -25.12 10.20 22.41
CA GLN A 548 -25.12 9.57 23.73
C GLN A 548 -23.72 9.02 24.06
N LEU A 549 -23.01 9.73 24.94
CA LEU A 549 -21.85 9.22 25.68
C LEU A 549 -22.38 8.42 26.88
N LYS A 550 -22.18 7.10 26.86
CA LYS A 550 -22.42 6.23 28.01
C LYS A 550 -21.14 6.15 28.86
N ARG A 551 -21.13 6.77 30.04
CA ARG A 551 -20.26 6.43 31.18
C ARG A 551 -21.13 6.41 32.44
N SER A 552 -21.05 5.30 33.16
CA SER A 552 -21.82 4.93 34.36
C SER A 552 -21.36 5.66 35.63
N ALA A 553 -22.29 5.97 36.55
CA ALA A 553 -22.29 5.61 37.99
C ALA A 553 -23.35 6.42 38.80
N GLU A 554 -24.29 5.68 39.45
CA GLU A 554 -24.98 5.89 40.76
C GLU A 554 -25.69 7.25 41.06
N VAL A 555 -26.91 7.39 41.62
CA VAL A 555 -27.62 6.73 42.75
C VAL A 555 -29.16 7.04 42.66
N SER A 556 -30.03 6.01 42.82
CA SER A 556 -31.43 5.99 43.36
C SER A 556 -32.54 6.87 42.71
N THR A 557 -33.84 6.56 42.63
CA THR A 557 -34.79 5.63 43.29
C THR A 557 -35.92 5.20 42.31
N ALA A 558 -36.54 4.03 42.54
CA ALA A 558 -37.50 3.31 41.68
C ALA A 558 -38.96 3.90 41.70
N PRO A 559 -40.00 3.28 41.06
CA PRO A 559 -40.07 2.16 40.11
C PRO A 559 -40.95 2.41 38.83
N LYS A 560 -40.89 1.47 37.88
CA LYS A 560 -41.77 1.34 36.69
C LYS A 560 -43.25 1.06 37.07
N PRO A 561 -44.17 1.19 36.09
CA PRO A 561 -44.92 -0.01 35.70
C PRO A 561 -44.93 -0.29 34.19
N LEU A 562 -44.93 -1.59 33.91
CA LEU A 562 -45.09 -2.26 32.62
C LEU A 562 -46.58 -2.33 32.18
N LYS A 563 -46.78 -2.76 30.93
CA LYS A 563 -47.99 -3.30 30.25
C LYS A 563 -48.61 -2.27 29.28
N ARG A 564 -49.01 -2.62 28.05
CA ARG A 564 -49.45 -3.92 27.51
C ARG A 564 -49.48 -3.85 25.97
N LEU A 565 -49.11 -4.96 25.33
CA LEU A 565 -49.45 -5.30 23.95
C LEU A 565 -50.98 -5.46 23.85
N ARG A 566 -51.62 -4.94 22.79
CA ARG A 566 -52.94 -5.39 22.32
C ARG A 566 -52.88 -5.57 20.80
N PHE A 567 -53.23 -6.77 20.36
CA PHE A 567 -53.73 -7.07 19.02
C PHE A 567 -55.25 -7.22 19.12
N ASP A 568 -55.93 -6.88 18.02
CA ASP A 568 -57.17 -7.46 17.45
C ASP A 568 -57.86 -6.35 16.63
N ILE A 569 -57.90 -6.45 15.29
CA ILE A 569 -58.82 -7.24 14.42
C ILE A 569 -60.04 -6.41 14.03
N GLU A 570 -60.43 -6.56 12.74
CA GLU A 570 -61.60 -6.02 12.01
C GLU A 570 -61.54 -4.52 11.65
N GLY A 571 -61.79 -4.06 10.43
CA GLY A 571 -62.37 -4.66 9.23
C GLY A 571 -63.22 -3.59 8.54
N GLN A 572 -63.14 -3.50 7.19
CA GLN A 572 -64.09 -2.79 6.29
C GLN A 572 -64.23 -1.26 6.47
N ASP A 573 -64.54 -0.43 5.47
CA ASP A 573 -64.76 -0.49 4.03
C ASP A 573 -64.81 0.99 3.56
N GLU A 574 -64.78 1.21 2.23
CA GLU A 574 -65.17 2.42 1.50
C GLU A 574 -64.28 3.69 1.60
N ALA A 575 -63.66 4.15 0.50
CA ALA A 575 -64.18 4.74 -0.75
C ALA A 575 -64.48 6.25 -0.63
N ASP A 576 -63.81 6.98 -1.52
CA ASP A 576 -64.08 8.32 -2.06
C ASP A 576 -64.42 9.50 -1.13
N GLY A 577 -63.64 10.58 -1.30
CA GLY A 577 -64.20 11.91 -1.12
C GLY A 577 -63.23 13.02 -0.74
N ARG A 578 -62.56 13.55 -1.78
CA ARG A 578 -61.97 14.91 -1.90
C ARG A 578 -60.67 15.23 -1.16
#